data_AF-A0A519F620-F1
#
_entry.id   AF-A0A519F620-F1
#
_cell.length_a   1.000
_cell.length_b   1.000
_cell.length_c   1.000
_cell.angle_alpha   90.00
_cell.angle_beta   90.00
_cell.angle_gamma   90.00
#
_symmetry.space_group_name_H-M   'P 1'
#
loop_
_entity.id
_entity.type
_entity.pdbx_description
1 polymer ?
#
loop_
_entity_poly.entity_id
_entity_poly.type
_entity_poly.pdbx_seq_one_letter_code
_entity_poly.pdbx_strand_id
1 'polypeptide(L)'
;MQRSKNDLWVGLFVLIGGAALLFLALQSANLLSLNFQKTYTVTARFDNIGGLKPQTAIKSAGVVVGRVESITFDDKNFQASVTLALQSRYSFPKDSSLKILT
;
A
#
# COMPACT_ATOMS: atom_id res chain seq x y z
N MET A 1 50.92 -15.76 -13.15
CA MET A 1 50.30 -14.61 -12.46
C MET A 1 48.85 -14.50 -12.93
N GLN A 2 47.87 -14.84 -12.07
CA GLN A 2 46.44 -14.97 -12.42
C GLN A 2 45.53 -14.18 -11.46
N ARG A 3 46.08 -13.14 -10.79
CA ARG A 3 45.38 -12.40 -9.73
C ARG A 3 44.15 -11.62 -10.22
N SER A 4 44.21 -11.08 -11.44
CA SER A 4 43.12 -10.30 -12.03
C SER A 4 41.78 -11.04 -12.14
N LYS A 5 41.78 -12.36 -12.34
CA LYS A 5 40.52 -13.14 -12.41
C LYS A 5 39.84 -13.27 -11.05
N ASN A 6 40.61 -13.42 -9.97
CA ASN A 6 40.06 -13.56 -8.62
C ASN A 6 39.53 -12.20 -8.11
N ASP A 7 40.24 -11.10 -8.39
CA ASP A 7 39.82 -9.77 -7.97
C ASP A 7 38.48 -9.36 -8.61
N LEU A 8 38.27 -9.74 -9.89
CA LEU A 8 37.00 -9.54 -10.60
C LEU A 8 35.84 -10.34 -9.98
N TRP A 9 36.10 -11.59 -9.57
CA TRP A 9 35.12 -12.44 -8.91
C TRP A 9 34.75 -11.95 -7.50
N VAL A 10 35.75 -11.49 -6.73
CA VAL A 10 35.51 -10.89 -5.41
C VAL A 10 34.72 -9.59 -5.55
N GLY A 11 35.06 -8.74 -6.52
CA GLY A 11 34.30 -7.52 -6.82
C GLY A 11 32.85 -7.82 -7.18
N LEU A 12 32.61 -8.81 -8.04
CA LEU A 12 31.26 -9.24 -8.41
C LEU A 12 30.47 -9.78 -7.19
N PHE A 13 31.12 -10.57 -6.33
CA PHE A 13 30.50 -11.08 -5.10
C PHE A 13 30.07 -9.95 -4.16
N VAL A 14 30.94 -8.96 -3.94
CA VAL A 14 30.63 -7.79 -3.11
C VAL A 14 29.49 -6.97 -3.71
N LEU A 15 29.46 -6.81 -5.04
CA LEU A 15 28.42 -6.05 -5.73
C LEU A 15 27.05 -6.74 -5.61
N ILE A 16 26.99 -8.06 -5.81
CA ILE A 16 25.78 -8.85 -5.61
C ILE A 16 25.33 -8.81 -4.14
N GLY A 17 26.28 -8.94 -3.20
CA GLY A 17 26.00 -8.82 -1.76
C GLY A 17 25.42 -7.45 -1.39
N GLY A 18 25.99 -6.37 -1.91
CA GLY A 18 25.48 -5.02 -1.73
C GLY A 18 24.08 -4.84 -2.33
N ALA A 19 23.85 -5.36 -3.53
CA ALA A 19 22.53 -5.34 -4.16
C ALA A 19 21.48 -6.12 -3.36
N ALA A 20 21.86 -7.28 -2.81
CA ALA A 20 20.98 -8.08 -1.95
C ALA A 20 20.63 -7.37 -0.64
N LEU A 21 21.60 -6.70 0.00
CA LEU A 21 21.35 -5.90 1.20
C LEU A 21 20.43 -4.71 0.91
N LEU A 22 20.67 -3.98 -0.19
CA LEU A 22 19.77 -2.91 -0.63
C LEU A 22 18.35 -3.45 -0.87
N PHE A 23 18.22 -4.58 -1.58
CA PHE A 23 16.93 -5.21 -1.84
C PHE A 23 16.19 -5.57 -0.54
N LEU A 24 16.88 -6.18 0.43
CA LEU A 24 16.30 -6.50 1.73
C LEU A 24 15.87 -5.25 2.51
N ALA A 25 16.65 -4.16 2.45
CA ALA A 25 16.30 -2.90 3.10
C ALA A 25 15.01 -2.30 2.51
N LEU A 26 14.90 -2.24 1.17
CA LEU A 26 13.70 -1.73 0.50
C LEU A 26 12.48 -2.65 0.73
N GLN A 27 12.67 -3.97 0.74
CA GLN A 27 11.60 -4.93 1.04
C GLN A 27 11.12 -4.82 2.49
N SER A 28 12.04 -4.68 3.45
CA SER A 28 11.73 -4.50 4.88
C SER A 28 10.95 -3.20 5.14
N ALA A 29 11.23 -2.15 4.37
CA ALA A 29 10.48 -0.90 4.42
C ALA A 29 9.11 -1.00 3.71
N ASN A 30 8.74 -2.18 3.20
CA ASN A 30 7.50 -2.45 2.46
C ASN A 30 7.33 -1.56 1.20
N LEU A 31 8.42 -0.94 0.74
CA LEU A 31 8.45 -0.05 -0.44
C LEU A 31 8.35 -0.83 -1.76
N LEU A 32 8.77 -2.10 -1.73
CA LEU A 32 8.69 -3.02 -2.87
C LEU A 32 7.38 -3.82 -2.91
N SER A 33 6.45 -3.55 -1.98
CA SER A 33 5.12 -4.16 -2.00
C SER A 33 4.27 -3.57 -3.13
N LEU A 34 4.64 -3.90 -4.37
CA LEU A 34 3.80 -3.71 -5.54
C LEU A 34 2.61 -4.68 -5.40
N ASN A 35 1.52 -4.20 -4.80
CA ASN A 35 0.27 -4.94 -4.77
C ASN A 35 -0.30 -4.95 -6.19
N PHE A 36 0.10 -5.93 -7.01
CA PHE A 36 -0.44 -6.18 -8.36
C PHE A 36 -1.91 -6.66 -8.35
N GLN A 37 -2.58 -6.60 -7.20
CA GLN A 37 -4.00 -6.90 -7.13
C GLN A 37 -4.77 -5.75 -7.75
N LYS A 38 -5.54 -6.06 -8.81
CA LYS A 38 -6.49 -5.09 -9.37
C LYS A 38 -7.41 -4.60 -8.25
N THR A 39 -7.38 -3.30 -8.03
CA THR A 39 -8.27 -2.58 -7.12
C THR A 39 -9.07 -1.56 -7.93
N TYR A 40 -10.26 -1.21 -7.42
CA TYR A 40 -11.01 -0.07 -7.90
C TYR A 40 -11.13 0.96 -6.78
N THR A 41 -11.10 2.23 -7.19
CA THR A 41 -11.11 3.35 -6.28
C THR A 41 -12.55 3.77 -6.00
N VAL A 42 -12.89 3.92 -4.72
CA VAL A 42 -14.17 4.45 -4.26
C VAL A 42 -13.89 5.66 -3.37
N THR A 43 -14.50 6.80 -3.69
CA THR A 43 -14.42 7.99 -2.86
C THR A 43 -15.67 8.07 -2.00
N ALA A 44 -15.48 8.13 -0.69
CA ALA A 44 -16.55 8.28 0.28
C ALA A 44 -16.33 9.56 1.09
N ARG A 45 -17.41 10.30 1.36
CA ARG A 45 -17.37 11.51 2.19
C ARG A 45 -17.90 11.20 3.57
N PHE A 46 -17.21 11.70 4.58
CA PHE A 46 -17.57 11.54 5.98
C PHE A 46 -17.57 12.91 6.67
N ASP A 47 -18.56 13.13 7.53
CA ASP A 47 -18.60 14.32 8.39
C ASP A 47 -17.51 14.25 9.48
N ASN A 48 -17.17 13.03 9.91
CA ASN A 48 -16.12 12.79 10.89
C ASN A 48 -15.43 11.45 10.63
N ILE A 49 -14.10 11.48 10.51
CA ILE A 49 -13.24 10.32 10.31
C ILE A 49 -12.49 9.89 11.58
N GLY A 50 -12.54 10.69 12.64
CA GLY A 50 -11.84 10.45 13.89
C GLY A 50 -10.35 10.18 13.70
N GLY A 51 -9.87 9.07 14.25
CA GLY A 51 -8.47 8.62 14.18
C GLY A 51 -8.11 7.76 12.95
N LEU A 52 -8.91 7.80 11.89
CA LEU A 52 -8.66 7.01 10.68
C LEU A 52 -7.33 7.42 10.02
N LYS A 53 -6.47 6.43 9.72
CA LYS A 53 -5.17 6.66 9.09
C LYS A 53 -5.14 6.12 7.65
N PRO A 54 -4.30 6.69 6.76
CA PRO A 54 -3.98 6.03 5.50
C PRO A 54 -3.49 4.59 5.73
N GLN A 55 -3.72 3.71 4.76
CA GLN A 55 -3.40 2.27 4.82
C GLN A 55 -4.22 1.45 5.84
N THR A 56 -5.21 2.03 6.50
CA THR A 56 -6.13 1.28 7.38
C THR A 56 -6.89 0.23 6.57
N ALA A 57 -7.00 -0.99 7.12
CA ALA A 57 -7.72 -2.10 6.49
C ALA A 57 -9.23 -1.87 6.51
N ILE A 58 -9.87 -1.97 5.35
CA ILE A 58 -11.32 -1.93 5.20
C ILE A 58 -11.83 -3.36 5.29
N LYS A 59 -12.80 -3.59 6.17
CA LYS A 59 -13.37 -4.92 6.41
C LYS A 59 -14.84 -4.96 6.03
N SER A 60 -15.25 -6.07 5.43
CA SER A 60 -16.66 -6.44 5.25
C SER A 60 -16.89 -7.83 5.82
N ALA A 61 -17.91 -7.99 6.66
CA ALA A 61 -18.18 -9.24 7.39
C ALA A 61 -16.94 -9.84 8.11
N GLY A 62 -16.04 -8.98 8.61
CA GLY A 62 -14.80 -9.38 9.27
C GLY A 62 -13.61 -9.67 8.33
N VAL A 63 -13.82 -9.72 7.01
CA VAL A 63 -12.81 -10.01 6.01
C VAL A 63 -12.22 -8.71 5.46
N VAL A 64 -10.90 -8.64 5.29
CA VAL A 64 -10.22 -7.49 4.67
C VAL A 64 -10.51 -7.46 3.17
N VAL A 65 -11.22 -6.42 2.73
CA VAL A 65 -11.66 -6.25 1.33
C VAL A 65 -10.93 -5.11 0.60
N GLY A 66 -10.20 -4.28 1.34
CA GLY A 66 -9.46 -3.15 0.77
C GLY A 66 -8.66 -2.38 1.81
N ARG A 67 -8.10 -1.24 1.39
CA ARG A 67 -7.38 -0.31 2.28
C ARG A 67 -7.73 1.14 1.95
N VAL A 68 -7.62 2.00 2.96
CA VAL A 68 -7.67 3.45 2.76
C VAL A 68 -6.42 3.88 2.00
N GLU A 69 -6.61 4.51 0.85
CA GLU A 69 -5.52 5.02 0.01
C GLU A 69 -5.07 6.39 0.50
N SER A 70 -6.02 7.34 0.59
CA SER A 70 -5.74 8.71 1.01
C SER A 70 -6.95 9.32 1.72
N ILE A 71 -6.67 10.34 2.51
CA ILE A 71 -7.67 11.11 3.24
C ILE A 71 -7.37 12.58 2.94
N THR A 72 -8.35 13.30 2.43
CA THR A 72 -8.26 14.73 2.14
C THR A 72 -9.43 15.46 2.78
N PHE A 73 -9.25 16.75 3.05
CA PHE A 73 -10.33 17.62 3.50
C PHE A 73 -10.86 18.40 2.31
N ASP A 74 -12.18 18.40 2.11
CA ASP A 74 -12.85 19.14 1.04
C ASP A 74 -13.27 20.52 1.56
N ASP A 75 -12.52 21.57 1.19
CA ASP A 75 -12.75 22.95 1.62
C ASP A 75 -14.09 23.55 1.14
N LYS A 76 -14.78 22.91 0.19
CA LYS A 76 -16.08 23.39 -0.31
C LYS A 76 -17.24 22.88 0.54
N ASN A 77 -17.16 21.62 0.93
CA ASN A 77 -18.22 20.94 1.67
C ASN A 77 -17.91 20.79 3.16
N PHE A 78 -16.70 21.18 3.60
CA PHE A 78 -16.19 21.01 4.96
C PHE A 78 -16.28 19.56 5.47
N GLN A 79 -16.11 18.60 4.56
CA GLN A 79 -16.19 17.17 4.84
C GLN A 79 -14.84 16.49 4.54
N ALA A 80 -14.57 15.38 5.24
CA ALA A 80 -13.43 14.54 4.92
C ALA A 80 -13.77 13.65 3.72
N SER A 81 -12.97 13.76 2.66
CA SER A 81 -13.03 12.89 1.48
C SER A 81 -12.01 11.77 1.64
N VAL A 82 -12.49 10.54 1.77
CA VAL A 82 -11.68 9.34 1.95
C VAL A 82 -11.67 8.55 0.65
N THR A 83 -10.47 8.32 0.12
CA THR A 83 -10.24 7.49 -1.06
C THR A 83 -9.92 6.08 -0.62
N LEU A 84 -10.71 5.11 -1.09
CA LEU A 84 -10.66 3.72 -0.71
C LEU A 84 -10.21 2.89 -1.92
N ALA A 85 -9.20 2.04 -1.73
CA ALA A 85 -8.80 1.05 -2.71
C ALA A 85 -9.42 -0.31 -2.34
N LEU A 86 -10.48 -0.70 -3.05
CA LEU A 86 -11.19 -1.97 -2.85
C LEU A 86 -10.69 -3.00 -3.85
N GLN A 87 -10.52 -4.25 -3.42
CA GLN A 87 -10.06 -5.33 -4.31
C GLN A 87 -11.14 -5.68 -5.33
N SER A 88 -10.79 -5.74 -6.62
CA SER A 88 -11.73 -6.04 -7.72
C SER A 88 -12.38 -7.42 -7.63
N ARG A 89 -11.86 -8.32 -6.78
CA ARG A 89 -12.50 -9.62 -6.50
C ARG A 89 -13.82 -9.46 -5.72
N TYR A 90 -14.01 -8.34 -5.03
CA TYR A 90 -15.19 -8.03 -4.25
C TYR A 90 -15.93 -6.85 -4.90
N SER A 91 -17.04 -7.14 -5.58
CA SER A 91 -17.87 -6.10 -6.20
C SER A 91 -18.97 -5.69 -5.24
N PHE A 92 -18.89 -4.47 -4.71
CA PHE A 92 -19.94 -3.90 -3.87
C PHE A 92 -20.95 -3.14 -4.73
N PRO A 93 -22.26 -3.36 -4.54
CA PRO A 93 -23.29 -2.60 -5.24
C PRO A 93 -23.37 -1.16 -4.71
N LYS A 94 -23.94 -0.25 -5.51
CA LYS A 94 -23.95 1.20 -5.23
C LYS A 94 -24.80 1.60 -4.03
N ASP A 95 -25.70 0.74 -3.58
CA ASP A 95 -26.54 0.88 -2.39
C ASP A 95 -25.84 0.44 -1.09
N SER A 96 -24.57 0.05 -1.17
CA SER A 96 -23.78 -0.31 0.01
C SER A 96 -23.54 0.89 0.93
N SER A 97 -23.64 0.67 2.24
CA SER A 97 -23.30 1.66 3.26
C SER A 97 -21.90 1.45 3.82
N LEU A 98 -21.15 2.53 4.00
CA LEU A 98 -19.86 2.54 4.66
C LEU A 98 -20.00 3.16 6.05
N LYS A 99 -19.42 2.52 7.06
CA LYS A 99 -19.40 3.04 8.43
C LYS A 99 -18.01 2.85 9.02
N ILE A 100 -17.52 3.89 9.68
CA ILE A 100 -16.31 3.82 10.49
C ILE A 100 -16.72 3.28 11.86
N LEU A 101 -16.16 2.13 12.23
CA LEU A 101 -16.29 1.56 13.57
C LEU A 101 -15.01 1.92 14.32
N THR A 102 -15.12 2.84 15.27
CA THR A 102 -14.03 3.29 16.13
C THR A 102 -13.95 2.45 17.39
#